data_AF-A0A9D1XQ16-F1
#
_entry.id   AF-A0A9D1XQ16-F1
#
_cell.length_a   1.000
_cell.length_b   1.000
_cell.length_c   1.000
_cell.angle_alpha   90.00
_cell.angle_beta   90.00
_cell.angle_gamma   90.00
#
_symmetry.space_group_name_H-M   'P 1'
#
loop_
_entity.id
_entity.type
_entity.pdbx_description
1 polymer ?
#
loop_
_entity_poly.entity_id
_entity_poly.type
_entity_poly.pdbx_seq_one_letter_code
_entity_poly.pdbx_strand_id
1 'polypeptide(L)'
;MEKTTEKIPTWSLCYLINDDASGLSDEEIQSINRWQKELGVQIVSPCMDDKCDTHPYFSHCPAFGLPTEVVDCDILYIQPTKQ
;
A
#
# COMPACT_ATOMS: atom_id res chain seq x y z
N MET A 1 6.30 -16.08 6.26
CA MET A 1 5.84 -14.81 5.67
C MET A 1 4.41 -14.63 6.09
N GLU A 2 4.09 -13.51 6.71
CA GLU A 2 2.72 -13.14 7.07
C GLU A 2 2.12 -12.35 5.91
N LYS A 3 0.84 -12.60 5.62
CA LYS A 3 0.08 -11.94 4.57
C LYS A 3 -1.16 -11.31 5.20
N THR A 4 -1.36 -10.02 4.99
CA THR A 4 -2.63 -9.34 5.30
C THR A 4 -3.17 -8.67 4.04
N THR A 5 -4.42 -8.23 4.10
CA THR A 5 -5.04 -7.41 3.05
C THR A 5 -5.32 -6.03 3.63
N GLU A 6 -4.71 -5.01 3.04
CA GLU A 6 -4.77 -3.63 3.52
C GLU A 6 -5.41 -2.70 2.49
N LYS A 7 -6.03 -1.62 2.99
CA LYS A 7 -6.70 -0.60 2.16
C LYS A 7 -5.68 0.44 1.72
N ILE A 8 -5.08 0.25 0.55
CA ILE A 8 -3.98 1.10 0.08
C ILE A 8 -4.54 2.27 -0.75
N PRO A 9 -4.19 3.52 -0.43
CA PRO A 9 -4.60 4.68 -1.23
C PRO A 9 -4.19 4.57 -2.69
N THR A 10 -5.11 4.82 -3.62
CA THR A 10 -4.85 4.64 -5.06
C THR A 10 -3.74 5.56 -5.58
N TRP A 11 -3.66 6.78 -5.05
CA TRP A 11 -2.59 7.74 -5.37
C TRP A 11 -1.19 7.25 -5.02
N SER A 12 -1.04 6.30 -4.08
CA SER A 12 0.26 5.80 -3.62
C SER A 12 0.80 4.60 -4.39
N LEU A 13 -0.05 3.94 -5.20
CA LEU A 13 0.27 2.65 -5.82
C LEU A 13 1.47 2.72 -6.79
N CYS A 14 1.59 3.82 -7.55
CA CYS A 14 2.71 4.00 -8.48
C CYS A 14 4.06 3.99 -7.75
N TYR A 15 4.13 4.62 -6.59
CA TYR A 15 5.35 4.64 -5.79
C TYR A 15 5.62 3.28 -5.13
N LEU A 16 4.59 2.67 -4.53
CA LEU A 16 4.73 1.38 -3.85
C LEU A 16 5.12 0.22 -4.78
N ILE A 17 4.70 0.25 -6.04
CA ILE A 17 4.89 -0.87 -6.98
C ILE A 17 6.03 -0.58 -7.97
N ASN A 18 6.14 0.66 -8.45
CA ASN A 18 7.06 1.03 -9.52
C ASN A 18 8.20 1.95 -9.06
N ASP A 19 8.27 2.31 -7.77
CA ASP A 19 9.20 3.31 -7.22
C ASP A 19 9.09 4.67 -7.93
N ASP A 20 7.92 4.97 -8.51
CA ASP A 20 7.65 6.20 -9.22
C ASP A 20 6.96 7.22 -8.30
N ALA A 21 7.73 8.21 -7.88
CA ALA A 21 7.27 9.30 -7.02
C ALA A 21 6.59 10.45 -7.80
N SER A 22 6.47 10.35 -9.13
CA SER A 22 5.89 11.41 -9.95
C SER A 22 4.45 11.73 -9.52
N GLY A 23 4.18 13.01 -9.28
CA GLY A 23 2.86 13.47 -8.86
C GLY A 23 2.59 13.34 -7.35
N LEU A 24 3.55 12.86 -6.56
CA LEU A 24 3.49 12.86 -5.11
C LEU A 24 4.24 14.06 -4.53
N SER A 25 3.71 14.59 -3.43
CA SER A 25 4.41 15.54 -2.57
C SER A 25 5.38 14.85 -1.62
N ASP A 26 6.32 15.61 -1.07
CA ASP A 26 7.28 15.10 -0.08
C ASP A 26 6.58 14.55 1.17
N GLU A 27 5.46 15.15 1.59
CA GLU A 27 4.66 14.70 2.73
C GLU A 27 4.01 13.34 2.46
N GLU A 28 3.48 13.13 1.26
CA GLU A 28 2.91 11.85 0.82
C GLU A 28 3.98 10.75 0.77
N ILE A 29 5.14 11.04 0.18
CA ILE A 29 6.28 10.12 0.14
C ILE A 29 6.72 9.76 1.56
N GLN A 30 6.79 10.74 2.46
CA GLN A 30 7.16 10.49 3.86
C GLN A 30 6.13 9.61 4.58
N SER A 31 4.84 9.83 4.34
CA SER A 31 3.75 9.01 4.89
C SER A 31 3.86 7.55 4.44
N ILE A 32 4.10 7.31 3.14
CA ILE A 32 4.28 5.96 2.57
C ILE A 32 5.51 5.28 3.18
N ASN A 33 6.66 5.96 3.18
CA ASN A 33 7.91 5.41 3.68
C ASN A 33 7.84 5.06 5.18
N ARG A 34 7.15 5.90 5.97
CA ARG A 34 6.92 5.63 7.38
C ARG A 34 6.09 4.36 7.57
N TRP A 35 4.99 4.23 6.85
CA TRP A 35 4.12 3.05 6.91
C TRP A 35 4.86 1.76 6.52
N GLN A 36 5.61 1.77 5.41
CA GLN A 36 6.41 0.61 4.98
C GLN A 36 7.41 0.18 6.04
N LYS A 37 8.12 1.15 6.64
CA LYS A 37 9.15 0.89 7.66
C LYS A 37 8.56 0.39 8.98
N GLU A 38 7.46 0.98 9.46
CA GLU A 38 6.83 0.60 10.72
C GLU A 38 6.25 -0.81 10.68
N LEU A 39 5.68 -1.21 9.54
CA LEU A 39 5.09 -2.55 9.40
C LEU A 39 6.04 -3.60 8.80
N GLY A 40 7.19 -3.20 8.25
CA GLY A 40 8.12 -4.14 7.61
C GLY A 40 7.58 -4.70 6.29
N VAL A 41 6.88 -3.87 5.52
CA VAL A 41 6.30 -4.21 4.21
C VAL A 41 7.41 -4.50 3.21
N GLN A 42 7.30 -5.62 2.47
CA GLN A 42 8.20 -5.92 1.35
C GLN A 42 7.52 -5.84 0.00
N ILE A 43 6.32 -6.42 -0.10
CA ILE A 43 5.59 -6.52 -1.35
C ILE A 43 4.18 -5.99 -1.10
N VAL A 44 3.74 -5.14 -2.02
CA VAL A 44 2.38 -4.66 -2.13
C VAL A 44 1.83 -5.19 -3.46
N SER A 45 0.75 -5.97 -3.41
CA SER A 45 0.14 -6.55 -4.61
C SER A 45 -1.34 -6.20 -4.64
N PRO A 46 -1.82 -5.40 -5.61
CA PRO A 46 -3.24 -5.10 -5.74
C PRO A 46 -4.07 -6.37 -5.93
N CYS A 47 -5.16 -6.48 -5.18
CA CYS A 47 -6.14 -7.54 -5.38
C CYS A 47 -6.91 -7.26 -6.67
N MET A 48 -6.91 -8.23 -7.58
CA MET A 48 -7.61 -8.16 -8.86
C MET A 48 -8.70 -9.22 -8.94
N ASP A 49 -9.74 -8.95 -9.71
CA ASP A 49 -10.77 -9.93 -10.03
C ASP A 49 -10.34 -10.90 -11.16
N ASP A 50 -11.27 -11.72 -11.63
CA ASP A 50 -11.07 -12.67 -12.71
C ASP A 50 -10.79 -12.01 -14.08
N LYS A 51 -11.03 -10.71 -14.21
CA LYS A 51 -10.76 -9.89 -15.39
C LYS A 51 -9.48 -9.08 -15.29
N CYS A 52 -8.69 -9.30 -14.22
CA CYS A 52 -7.50 -8.52 -13.89
C CYS A 52 -7.78 -7.04 -13.62
N ASP A 53 -9.00 -6.71 -13.20
CA ASP A 53 -9.38 -5.35 -12.83
C ASP A 53 -9.27 -5.15 -11.31
N THR A 54 -8.86 -3.94 -10.91
CA THR A 54 -8.98 -3.49 -9.51
C THR A 54 -10.31 -2.80 -9.32
N HIS A 55 -10.86 -2.85 -8.10
CA HIS A 55 -12.13 -2.20 -7.77
C HIS A 55 -11.91 -1.14 -6.69
N PRO A 56 -11.50 0.09 -7.09
CA PRO A 56 -11.32 1.17 -6.14
C PRO A 56 -12.61 1.55 -5.42
N TYR A 57 -12.49 1.94 -4.16
CA TYR A 57 -13.61 2.42 -3.35
C TYR A 57 -13.16 3.45 -2.33
N PHE A 58 -14.07 4.30 -1.85
CA PHE A 58 -13.73 5.28 -0.81
C PHE A 58 -13.65 4.63 0.57
N SER A 59 -12.59 4.92 1.33
CA SER A 59 -12.42 4.48 2.71
C SER A 59 -12.17 5.66 3.64
N HIS A 60 -12.85 5.65 4.79
CA HIS A 60 -12.57 6.57 5.89
C HIS A 60 -11.32 6.20 6.69
N CYS A 61 -10.82 4.97 6.54
CA CYS A 61 -9.68 4.45 7.28
C CYS A 61 -8.74 3.71 6.32
N PRO A 62 -7.97 4.43 5.47
CA PRO A 62 -6.90 3.83 4.68
C PRO A 62 -5.76 3.35 5.59
N ALA A 63 -4.86 2.53 5.03
CA ALA A 63 -3.68 2.04 5.74
C ALA A 63 -2.75 3.16 6.24
N PHE A 64 -2.73 4.29 5.53
CA PHE A 64 -2.02 5.52 5.88
C PHE A 64 -2.65 6.73 5.18
N GLY A 65 -2.29 7.93 5.64
CA GLY A 65 -2.82 9.17 5.09
C GLY A 65 -4.25 9.49 5.53
N LEU A 66 -4.93 10.34 4.76
CA LEU A 66 -6.29 10.82 5.02
C LEU A 66 -7.34 9.98 4.26
N PRO A 67 -8.63 10.00 4.69
CA PRO A 67 -9.74 9.37 3.98
C PRO A 67 -9.71 9.64 2.47
N THR A 68 -9.73 8.57 1.67
CA THR A 68 -9.49 8.65 0.22
C THR A 68 -9.97 7.39 -0.49
N GLU A 69 -9.84 7.37 -1.82
CA GLU A 69 -10.03 6.18 -2.64
C GLU A 69 -8.89 5.19 -2.43
N VAL A 70 -9.25 3.92 -2.21
CA VAL A 70 -8.34 2.82 -1.91
C VAL A 70 -8.60 1.63 -2.82
N VAL A 71 -7.59 0.79 -2.97
CA VAL A 71 -7.71 -0.58 -3.49
C VAL A 71 -7.19 -1.54 -2.43
N ASP A 72 -7.89 -2.65 -2.25
CA ASP A 72 -7.40 -3.73 -1.38
C ASP A 72 -6.13 -4.32 -1.98
N CYS A 73 -5.06 -4.36 -1.20
CA CYS A 73 -3.80 -4.96 -1.61
C CYS A 73 -3.37 -6.01 -0.60
N ASP A 74 -2.86 -7.11 -1.13
CA ASP A 74 -2.16 -8.11 -0.36
C ASP A 74 -0.75 -7.63 -0.01
N ILE A 75 -0.45 -7.63 1.28
CA ILE A 75 0.82 -7.16 1.83
C ILE A 75 1.60 -8.35 2.36
N LEU A 76 2.86 -8.48 1.95
CA LEU A 76 3.79 -9.49 2.48
C LEU A 76 4.85 -8.81 3.35
N TYR A 77 4.97 -9.28 4.59
CA TYR A 77 5.87 -8.73 5.59
C TYR A 77 7.14 -9.57 5.76
N ILE A 78 8.27 -8.92 6.08
CA ILE A 78 9.43 -9.62 6.65
C ILE A 78 9.01 -10.06 8.05
N GLN A 79 9.03 -11.36 8.31
CA GLN A 79 9.13 -11.74 9.72
C GLN A 79 10.52 -11.33 10.20
N PRO A 80 10.66 -10.63 11.33
CA PRO A 80 11.97 -10.44 11.91
C PRO A 80 12.57 -11.83 12.08
N THR A 81 13.70 -12.08 11.42
CA THR A 81 14.48 -13.29 11.61
C THR A 81 14.75 -13.35 13.11
N LYS A 82 14.14 -14.32 13.81
CA LYS A 82 14.50 -14.59 15.20
C LYS A 82 15.99 -14.98 15.14
N GLN A 83 16.86 -14.07 15.58
CA GLN A 83 18.26 -14.38 15.86
C GLN A 83 18.32 -15.38 17.02
#